data_AF-A0A1J5F1L6-F1
#
_entry.id   AF-A0A1J5F1L6-F1
#
_cell.length_a   1.000
_cell.length_b   1.000
_cell.length_c   1.000
_cell.angle_alpha   90.00
_cell.angle_beta   90.00
_cell.angle_gamma   90.00
#
_symmetry.space_group_name_H-M   'P 1'
#
loop_
_entity.id
_entity.type
_entity.pdbx_description
1 polymer ?
#
loop_
_entity_poly.entity_id
_entity_poly.type
_entity_poly.pdbx_seq_one_letter_code
_entity_poly.pdbx_strand_id
1 'polypeptide(L)' 'MRDKYNTISGTSMAAPHVAGIAALWAESTGARGASLWQIVIANAKTLSHPFADVGRGLVQAP' A
#
# COMPACT_ATOMS: atom_id res chain seq x y z
N MET A 1 6.50 -30.50 12.78
CA MET A 1 7.09 -29.17 13.03
C MET A 1 6.14 -28.12 12.51
N ARG A 2 5.94 -26.99 13.20
CA ARG A 2 5.27 -25.83 12.58
C ARG A 2 6.30 -25.14 11.70
N ASP A 3 5.99 -24.96 10.43
CA ASP A 3 6.80 -24.11 9.56
C ASP A 3 6.70 -22.67 10.02
N LYS A 4 7.84 -22.02 10.18
CA LYS A 4 7.94 -20.61 10.63
C LYS A 4 7.59 -19.62 9.52
N TYR A 5 7.57 -20.08 8.27
CA TYR A 5 7.33 -19.29 7.08
C TYR A 5 6.39 -20.04 6.16
N ASN A 6 5.54 -19.29 5.47
CA ASN A 6 4.60 -19.83 4.50
C ASN A 6 4.40 -18.84 3.37
N THR A 7 4.17 -19.36 2.16
CA THR A 7 3.79 -18.57 0.99
C THR A 7 2.28 -18.68 0.81
N ILE A 8 1.59 -17.57 0.97
CA ILE A 8 0.12 -17.50 0.89
C ILE A 8 -0.31 -16.30 0.05
N SER A 9 -1.54 -16.35 -0.45
CA SER A 9 -2.12 -15.33 -1.32
C SER A 9 -3.40 -14.76 -0.70
N GLY A 10 -3.66 -13.47 -0.93
CA GLY A 10 -4.90 -12.81 -0.51
C GLY A 10 -4.72 -11.32 -0.26
N THR A 11 -5.83 -10.58 -0.16
CA THR A 11 -5.81 -9.16 0.21
C THR A 11 -5.23 -8.92 1.60
N SER A 12 -5.33 -9.90 2.49
CA SER A 12 -4.65 -9.92 3.79
C SER A 12 -3.11 -9.85 3.68
N MET A 13 -2.52 -10.27 2.55
CA MET A 13 -1.09 -10.11 2.28
C MET A 13 -0.79 -8.77 1.60
N ALA A 14 -1.73 -8.20 0.85
CA ALA A 14 -1.57 -6.87 0.25
C ALA A 14 -1.64 -5.75 1.31
N ALA A 15 -2.55 -5.85 2.28
CA ALA A 15 -2.73 -4.86 3.34
C ALA A 15 -1.43 -4.51 4.11
N PRO A 16 -0.60 -5.46 4.59
CA PRO A 16 0.64 -5.12 5.29
C PRO A 16 1.67 -4.41 4.38
N HIS A 17 1.68 -4.65 3.06
CA HIS A 17 2.56 -3.91 2.15
C HIS A 17 2.15 -2.44 2.03
N VAL A 18 0.85 -2.16 1.88
CA VAL A 18 0.33 -0.78 1.84
C VAL A 18 0.59 -0.07 3.17
N ALA A 19 0.40 -0.75 4.31
CA ALA A 19 0.69 -0.20 5.63
C ALA A 19 2.17 0.17 5.81
N GLY A 20 3.08 -0.71 5.38
CA GLY A 20 4.52 -0.44 5.42
C GLY A 20 4.90 0.77 4.55
N ILE A 21 4.37 0.86 3.34
CA ILE A 21 4.64 2.01 2.46
C ILE A 21 4.04 3.31 3.02
N ALA A 22 2.84 3.27 3.59
CA ALA A 22 2.28 4.42 4.27
C ALA A 22 3.17 4.88 5.44
N ALA A 23 3.79 3.95 6.18
CA ALA A 23 4.74 4.28 7.23
C ALA A 23 6.01 4.96 6.67
N LEU A 24 6.54 4.51 5.53
CA LEU A 24 7.69 5.15 4.87
C LEU A 24 7.37 6.59 4.42
N TRP A 25 6.20 6.82 3.84
CA TRP A 25 5.74 8.19 3.52
C TRP A 25 5.57 9.04 4.77
N ALA A 26 5.03 8.45 5.83
CA ALA A 26 4.84 9.11 7.11
C ALA A 26 6.19 9.51 7.74
N GLU A 27 7.22 8.66 7.62
CA GLU A 27 8.59 8.94 8.07
C GLU A 27 9.24 10.04 7.22
N SER A 28 9.19 9.95 5.89
CA SER A 28 9.90 10.86 4.99
C SER A 28 9.30 12.28 4.94
N THR A 29 8.00 12.42 5.16
CA THR A 29 7.28 13.71 5.03
C THR A 29 6.77 14.27 6.35
N GLY A 30 6.68 13.45 7.40
CA GLY A 30 5.98 13.81 8.64
C GLY A 30 4.45 13.84 8.52
N ALA A 31 3.86 13.54 7.36
CA ALA A 31 2.41 13.59 7.15
C ALA A 31 1.66 12.51 7.96
N ARG A 32 0.42 12.79 8.37
CA ARG A 32 -0.44 11.91 9.18
C ARG A 32 -1.91 12.06 8.80
N GLY A 33 -2.74 11.08 9.15
CA GLY A 33 -4.19 11.12 8.91
C GLY A 33 -4.53 11.41 7.45
N ALA A 34 -5.37 12.42 7.20
CA ALA A 34 -5.83 12.76 5.86
C ALA A 34 -4.69 13.22 4.94
N SER A 35 -3.67 13.92 5.43
CA SER A 35 -2.55 14.36 4.59
C SER A 35 -1.71 13.19 4.12
N LEU A 36 -1.45 12.21 5.00
CA LEU A 36 -0.79 10.96 4.62
C LEU A 36 -1.60 10.18 3.59
N TRP A 37 -2.91 10.06 3.80
CA TRP A 37 -3.80 9.39 2.85
C TRP A 37 -3.72 10.04 1.46
N GLN A 38 -3.76 11.37 1.38
CA GLN A 38 -3.64 12.09 0.11
C GLN A 38 -2.31 11.81 -0.59
N ILE A 39 -1.18 11.82 0.14
CA ILE A 39 0.13 11.51 -0.44
C ILE A 39 0.15 10.09 -1.02
N VAL A 40 -0.32 9.10 -0.26
CA VAL A 40 -0.31 7.69 -0.69
C VAL A 40 -1.19 7.49 -1.93
N ILE A 41 -2.39 8.07 -1.96
CA ILE A 41 -3.31 7.96 -3.10
C ILE A 41 -2.77 8.73 -4.31
N ALA A 42 -2.23 9.93 -4.13
CA ALA A 42 -1.71 10.74 -5.24
C ALA A 42 -0.50 10.10 -5.94
N ASN A 43 0.33 9.36 -5.21
CA ASN A 43 1.53 8.73 -5.73
C ASN A 43 1.33 7.27 -6.20
N ALA A 44 0.10 6.74 -6.18
CA ALA A 44 -0.15 5.41 -6.71
C ALA A 44 0.08 5.35 -8.23
N LYS A 45 0.77 4.32 -8.69
CA LYS A 45 0.99 4.04 -10.11
C LYS A 45 -0.30 3.53 -10.73
N THR A 46 -0.86 4.29 -11.66
CA THR A 46 -2.04 3.88 -12.44
C THR A 46 -1.81 2.54 -13.14
N LEU A 47 -2.82 1.68 -13.11
CA LEU A 47 -2.82 0.39 -13.81
C LEU A 47 -3.84 0.39 -14.95
N SER A 48 -3.59 -0.39 -15.99
CA SER A 48 -4.48 -0.56 -17.14
C SER A 48 -5.63 -1.54 -16.83
N HIS A 49 -6.36 -1.29 -15.74
CA HIS A 49 -7.51 -2.08 -15.28
C HIS A 49 -8.66 -1.16 -14.84
N PRO A 50 -9.91 -1.66 -14.81
CA PRO A 50 -11.05 -0.88 -14.36
C PRO A 50 -10.85 -0.31 -12.95
N PHE A 51 -11.28 0.93 -12.73
CA PHE A 51 -11.17 1.60 -11.43
C PHE A 51 -11.84 0.81 -10.30
N ALA A 52 -12.94 0.11 -10.59
CA ALA A 52 -13.65 -0.73 -9.61
C ALA A 52 -12.78 -1.87 -9.05
N ASP A 53 -11.77 -2.33 -9.80
CA ASP A 53 -10.93 -3.47 -9.41
C ASP A 53 -9.63 -3.04 -8.72
N VAL A 54 -9.07 -1.89 -9.12
CA VAL A 54 -7.71 -1.46 -8.69
C VAL A 54 -7.69 -0.12 -7.95
N GLY A 55 -8.83 0.56 -7.83
CA GLY A 55 -8.92 1.89 -7.27
C GLY A 55 -7.93 2.84 -7.95
N ARG A 56 -7.06 3.47 -7.15
CA ARG A 56 -6.06 4.42 -7.67
C ARG A 56 -4.85 3.75 -8.35
N GLY A 57 -4.68 2.44 -8.21
CA GLY A 57 -3.58 1.68 -8.79
C GLY A 57 -2.63 1.07 -7.75
N LEU A 58 -1.39 0.81 -8.16
CA LEU A 58 -0.37 0.18 -7.33
C LEU A 58 0.30 1.21 -6.41
N VAL A 59 0.27 0.97 -5.10
CA VAL A 59 0.96 1.82 -4.11
C VAL A 59 2.47 1.94 -4.42
N GLN A 60 3.06 3.11 -4.22
CA GLN A 60 4.49 3.38 -4.45
C GLN A 60 5.14 3.91 -3.17
N ALA A 61 6.37 3.48 -2.90
CA ALA A 61 7.21 4.04 -1.82
C ALA A 61 7.76 5.43 -2.22
N PRO A 62 8.13 6.28 -1.24
CA PRO A 62 8.77 7.58 -1.48
C PRO A 62 10.09 7.48 -2.23
#